data_AF-A0A520GV30-F1
#
_entry.id   AF-A0A520GV30-F1
#
_cell.length_a   1.000
_cell.length_b   1.000
_cell.length_c   1.000
_cell.angle_alpha   90.00
_cell.angle_beta   90.00
_cell.angle_gamma   90.00
#
_symmetry.space_group_name_H-M   'P 1'
#
loop_
_entity.id
_entity.type
_entity.pdbx_description
1 polymer ?
#
loop_
_entity_poly.entity_id
_entity_poly.type
_entity_poly.pdbx_seq_one_letter_code
_entity_poly.pdbx_strand_id
1 'polypeptide(L)'
;MKRASTIIIIAAIYQVVAASHLHKTKGFEHINSLLFLAGGLAIAFCLLRVPALRFNYDPSEQLPAGWKLSRTVTLFLQCAVLLLLCITGFLFTRPILAHTPISIEHADMLPVIRVMDQRFMAGQWQQVYNPISEIWNGVQPVYLPAMWMPFMLPVQFNFDMRWITLAGILCAT
;
A
#
# COMPACT_ATOMS: atom_id res chain seq x y z
N MET A 1 -21.79 17.06 -0.04
CA MET A 1 -21.71 16.01 -1.09
C MET A 1 -21.00 16.53 -2.34
N LYS A 2 -21.58 17.46 -3.12
CA LYS A 2 -20.96 18.03 -4.34
C LYS A 2 -19.51 18.49 -4.14
N ARG A 3 -19.22 19.16 -3.00
CA ARG A 3 -17.86 19.65 -2.67
C ARG A 3 -16.79 18.55 -2.59
N ALA A 4 -17.08 17.38 -2.00
CA ALA A 4 -16.08 16.31 -1.85
C ALA A 4 -15.76 15.65 -3.20
N SER A 5 -16.79 15.37 -3.99
CA SER A 5 -16.64 14.82 -5.34
C SER A 5 -15.86 15.77 -6.26
N THR A 6 -16.13 17.08 -6.19
CA THR A 6 -15.38 18.08 -6.95
C THR A 6 -13.91 18.12 -6.54
N ILE A 7 -13.59 18.06 -5.24
CA ILE A 7 -12.20 18.04 -4.76
C ILE A 7 -11.48 16.78 -5.26
N ILE A 8 -12.14 15.61 -5.21
CA ILE A 8 -11.57 14.35 -5.73
C ILE A 8 -11.23 14.48 -7.21
N ILE A 9 -12.15 15.00 -8.03
CA ILE A 9 -11.93 15.15 -9.48
C ILE A 9 -10.77 16.11 -9.74
N ILE A 10 -10.73 17.26 -9.07
CA ILE A 10 -9.65 18.25 -9.24
C ILE A 10 -8.31 17.63 -8.83
N ALA A 11 -8.25 16.97 -7.68
CA ALA A 11 -7.03 16.32 -7.19
C ALA A 11 -6.57 15.19 -8.12
N ALA A 12 -7.50 14.42 -8.70
CA ALA A 12 -7.18 13.35 -9.64
C ALA A 12 -6.63 13.90 -10.97
N ILE A 13 -7.28 14.93 -11.53
CA ILE A 13 -6.77 15.64 -12.73
C ILE A 13 -5.38 16.19 -12.44
N TYR A 14 -5.20 16.83 -11.28
CA TYR A 14 -3.90 17.32 -10.85
C TYR A 14 -2.84 16.20 -10.80
N GLN A 15 -3.16 15.05 -10.20
CA GLN A 15 -2.23 13.92 -10.17
C GLN A 15 -1.85 13.41 -11.56
N VAL A 16 -2.80 13.34 -12.50
CA VAL A 16 -2.52 12.95 -13.88
C VAL A 16 -1.56 13.94 -14.54
N VAL A 17 -1.79 15.25 -14.39
CA VAL A 17 -0.89 16.30 -14.90
C VAL A 17 0.48 16.23 -14.22
N ALA A 18 0.51 16.00 -12.91
CA ALA A 18 1.72 15.92 -12.12
C ALA A 18 2.62 14.75 -12.52
N ALA A 19 2.03 13.58 -12.74
CA ALA A 19 2.73 12.39 -13.20
C ALA A 19 3.17 12.51 -14.66
N SER A 20 2.35 13.12 -15.53
CA SER A 20 2.59 13.13 -16.97
C SER A 20 3.54 14.23 -17.42
N HIS A 21 3.48 15.41 -16.78
CA HIS A 21 4.11 16.64 -17.28
C HIS A 21 5.01 17.29 -16.24
N LEU A 22 4.54 17.53 -15.02
CA LEU A 22 5.31 18.28 -14.01
C LEU A 22 6.58 17.54 -13.56
N HIS A 23 6.60 16.21 -13.60
CA HIS A 23 7.80 15.43 -13.32
C HIS A 23 8.96 15.72 -14.30
N LYS A 24 8.66 16.15 -15.54
CA LYS A 24 9.70 16.43 -16.56
C LYS A 24 10.39 17.78 -16.36
N THR A 25 9.88 18.64 -15.48
CA THR A 25 10.43 19.98 -15.24
C THR A 25 11.61 19.89 -14.26
N LYS A 26 12.82 20.17 -14.76
CA LYS A 26 14.04 20.17 -13.94
C LYS A 26 13.92 21.11 -12.73
N GLY A 27 14.27 20.60 -11.55
CA GLY A 27 14.25 21.35 -10.29
C GLY A 27 12.89 21.42 -9.60
N PHE A 28 11.83 20.88 -10.21
CA PHE A 28 10.49 20.82 -9.62
C PHE A 28 10.15 19.43 -9.04
N GLU A 29 11.08 18.48 -9.06
CA GLU A 29 10.82 17.07 -8.75
C GLU A 29 10.36 16.89 -7.29
N HIS A 30 11.00 17.60 -6.35
CA HIS A 30 10.68 17.53 -4.93
C HIS A 30 9.30 18.13 -4.62
N ILE A 31 9.01 19.31 -5.18
CA ILE A 31 7.73 19.99 -4.99
C ILE A 31 6.61 19.17 -5.62
N ASN A 32 6.83 18.64 -6.84
CA ASN A 32 5.87 17.78 -7.51
C ASN A 32 5.57 16.52 -6.70
N SER A 33 6.58 15.89 -6.10
CA SER A 33 6.39 14.71 -5.24
C SER A 33 5.55 15.02 -3.99
N LEU A 34 5.81 16.16 -3.34
CA LEU A 34 5.04 16.60 -2.17
C LEU A 34 3.59 16.93 -2.52
N LEU A 35 3.37 17.62 -3.64
CA LEU A 35 2.02 17.95 -4.10
C LEU A 35 1.27 16.72 -4.59
N PHE A 36 1.95 15.77 -5.25
CA PHE A 36 1.37 14.49 -5.68
C PHE A 36 0.87 13.68 -4.48
N LEU A 37 1.71 13.59 -3.43
CA LEU A 37 1.35 12.98 -2.15
C LEU A 37 0.16 13.70 -1.50
N ALA A 38 0.21 15.04 -1.42
CA ALA A 38 -0.87 15.83 -0.85
C ALA A 38 -2.20 15.63 -1.61
N GLY A 39 -2.15 15.55 -2.94
CA GLY A 39 -3.31 15.21 -3.78
C GLY A 39 -3.87 13.83 -3.45
N GLY A 40 -3.00 12.84 -3.22
CA GLY A 40 -3.40 11.48 -2.87
C GLY A 40 -4.07 11.42 -1.50
N LEU A 41 -3.49 12.09 -0.51
CA LEU A 41 -4.08 12.22 0.83
C LEU A 41 -5.42 12.97 0.79
N ALA A 42 -5.53 14.02 -0.03
CA ALA A 42 -6.77 14.76 -0.21
C ALA A 42 -7.88 13.89 -0.82
N ILE A 43 -7.56 13.07 -1.83
CA ILE A 43 -8.48 12.09 -2.41
C ILE A 43 -8.90 11.08 -1.35
N ALA A 44 -7.94 10.44 -0.66
CA ALA A 44 -8.22 9.46 0.39
C ALA A 44 -9.14 10.03 1.47
N PHE A 45 -8.85 11.22 1.98
CA PHE A 45 -9.66 11.89 3.00
C PHE A 45 -11.06 12.26 2.49
N CYS A 46 -11.18 12.71 1.23
CA CYS A 46 -12.48 13.02 0.65
C CYS A 46 -13.33 11.77 0.40
N LEU A 47 -12.71 10.64 0.04
CA LEU A 47 -13.40 9.35 -0.14
C LEU A 47 -14.08 8.89 1.16
N LEU A 48 -13.47 9.12 2.34
CA LEU A 48 -14.11 8.87 3.65
C LEU A 48 -15.39 9.68 3.89
N ARG A 49 -15.58 10.77 3.13
CA ARG A 49 -16.77 11.63 3.18
C ARG A 49 -17.79 11.31 2.09
N VAL A 50 -17.49 10.40 1.15
CA VAL A 50 -18.42 9.98 0.10
C VAL A 50 -19.40 8.95 0.68
N PRO A 51 -20.71 9.25 0.74
CA PRO A 51 -21.69 8.35 1.35
C PRO A 51 -21.78 6.99 0.65
N ALA A 52 -21.56 6.95 -0.67
CA ALA A 52 -21.58 5.70 -1.44
C ALA A 52 -20.46 4.72 -1.05
N LEU A 53 -19.42 5.19 -0.37
CA LEU A 53 -18.32 4.36 0.16
C LEU A 53 -18.44 4.15 1.68
N ARG A 54 -19.37 4.86 2.33
CA ARG A 54 -19.75 4.53 3.69
C ARG A 54 -20.65 3.32 3.57
N PHE A 55 -20.07 2.16 3.85
CA PHE A 55 -20.87 1.06 4.36
C PHE A 55 -21.49 1.55 5.67
N ASN A 56 -22.69 2.14 5.58
CA ASN A 56 -23.58 2.29 6.71
C ASN A 56 -24.02 0.88 7.08
N TYR A 57 -23.11 0.14 7.68
CA TYR A 57 -23.45 -1.02 8.44
C TYR A 57 -24.15 -0.48 9.68
N ASP A 58 -25.48 -0.44 9.64
CA ASP A 58 -26.27 -0.22 10.83
C ASP A 58 -26.48 -1.59 11.49
N PRO A 59 -25.67 -1.95 12.53
CA PRO A 59 -25.87 -3.20 13.24
C PRO A 59 -27.27 -3.32 13.86
N SER A 60 -27.99 -2.21 14.04
CA SER A 60 -29.33 -2.20 14.60
C SER A 60 -30.44 -2.54 13.59
N GLU A 61 -30.18 -2.46 12.28
CA GLU A 61 -31.16 -2.83 11.24
C GLU A 61 -31.20 -4.34 10.95
N GLN A 62 -30.16 -5.11 11.32
CA GLN A 62 -30.05 -6.54 10.98
C GLN A 62 -30.02 -7.49 12.17
N LEU A 63 -29.76 -7.02 13.39
CA LEU A 63 -29.75 -7.88 14.57
C LEU A 63 -31.16 -8.01 15.16
N PRO A 64 -31.68 -9.23 15.42
CA PRO A 64 -32.96 -9.42 16.07
C PRO A 64 -32.99 -8.69 17.42
N ALA A 65 -34.08 -7.96 17.67
CA ALA A 65 -34.29 -7.16 18.87
C ALA A 65 -34.12 -8.01 20.14
N GLY A 66 -32.91 -7.99 20.72
CA GLY A 66 -32.56 -8.81 21.88
C GLY A 66 -31.07 -9.10 22.00
N TRP A 67 -30.32 -9.13 20.89
CA TRP A 67 -28.89 -9.47 20.89
C TRP A 67 -28.01 -8.21 20.88
N LYS A 68 -28.15 -7.37 21.91
CA LYS A 68 -27.20 -6.26 22.13
C LYS A 68 -25.94 -6.81 22.80
N LEU A 69 -25.00 -7.28 22.00
CA LEU A 69 -23.66 -7.62 22.48
C LEU A 69 -23.00 -6.34 23.05
N SER A 70 -22.33 -6.46 24.19
CA SER A 70 -21.57 -5.33 24.71
C SER A 70 -20.45 -4.97 23.73
N ARG A 71 -20.11 -3.68 23.63
CA ARG A 71 -19.02 -3.19 22.77
C ARG A 71 -17.72 -3.96 23.00
N THR A 72 -17.44 -4.33 24.25
CA THR A 72 -16.26 -5.12 24.63
C THR A 72 -16.28 -6.52 24.00
N VAL A 73 -17.43 -7.20 24.01
CA VAL A 73 -17.57 -8.53 23.40
C VAL A 73 -17.46 -8.43 21.87
N THR A 74 -18.06 -7.41 21.26
CA THR A 74 -17.91 -7.18 19.81
C THR A 74 -16.45 -6.95 19.41
N LEU A 75 -15.73 -6.09 20.14
CA LEU A 75 -14.30 -5.86 19.89
C LEU A 75 -13.47 -7.13 20.09
N PHE A 76 -13.76 -7.90 21.14
CA PHE A 76 -13.11 -9.18 21.38
C PHE A 76 -13.32 -10.16 20.23
N LEU A 77 -14.56 -10.30 19.74
CA LEU A 77 -14.87 -11.16 18.60
C LEU A 77 -14.18 -10.69 17.32
N GLN A 78 -14.14 -9.39 17.06
CA GLN A 78 -13.40 -8.83 15.92
C GLN A 78 -11.91 -9.14 16.01
N CYS A 79 -11.28 -8.94 17.17
CA CYS A 79 -9.89 -9.33 17.38
C CYS A 79 -9.66 -10.83 17.24
N ALA A 80 -10.59 -11.67 17.72
CA ALA A 80 -10.50 -13.12 17.59
C ALA A 80 -10.61 -13.57 16.12
N VAL A 81 -11.53 -12.99 15.34
CA VAL A 81 -11.67 -13.24 13.90
C VAL A 81 -10.42 -12.79 13.16
N LEU A 82 -9.91 -11.58 13.45
CA LEU A 82 -8.68 -11.08 12.84
C LEU A 82 -7.48 -11.98 13.15
N LEU A 83 -7.33 -12.40 14.41
CA LEU A 83 -6.28 -13.34 14.83
C LEU A 83 -6.41 -14.68 14.09
N LEU A 84 -7.64 -15.21 13.97
CA LEU A 84 -7.91 -16.43 13.24
C LEU A 84 -7.51 -16.29 11.76
N LEU A 85 -7.86 -15.18 11.11
CA LEU A 85 -7.48 -14.89 9.72
C LEU A 85 -5.96 -14.77 9.55
N CYS A 86 -5.27 -14.14 10.50
CA CYS A 86 -3.80 -14.09 10.50
C CYS A 86 -3.20 -15.50 10.59
N ILE A 87 -3.70 -16.35 11.50
CA ILE A 87 -3.21 -17.72 11.69
C ILE A 87 -3.47 -18.56 10.43
N THR A 88 -4.71 -18.57 9.93
CA THR A 88 -5.07 -19.37 8.75
C THR A 88 -4.36 -18.89 7.50
N GLY A 89 -4.28 -17.57 7.29
CA GLY A 89 -3.50 -16.96 6.21
C GLY A 89 -2.02 -17.35 6.29
N PHE A 90 -1.41 -17.28 7.47
CA PHE A 90 -0.02 -17.72 7.65
C PHE A 90 0.18 -19.21 7.32
N LEU A 91 -0.67 -20.08 7.87
CA LEU A 91 -0.56 -21.53 7.67
C LEU A 91 -0.75 -21.94 6.21
N PHE A 92 -1.68 -21.29 5.50
CA PHE A 92 -1.97 -21.59 4.10
C PHE A 92 -0.92 -21.01 3.15
N THR A 93 -0.49 -19.77 3.40
CA THR A 93 0.41 -19.05 2.49
C THR A 93 1.87 -19.46 2.67
N ARG A 94 2.32 -19.79 3.88
CA ARG A 94 3.71 -20.20 4.15
C ARG A 94 4.24 -21.30 3.21
N PRO A 95 3.56 -22.45 3.01
CA PRO A 95 4.08 -23.50 2.12
C PRO A 95 4.17 -23.03 0.66
N ILE A 96 3.23 -22.22 0.19
CA ILE A 96 3.26 -21.64 -1.16
C ILE A 96 4.49 -20.75 -1.31
N LEU A 97 4.70 -19.82 -0.38
CA LEU A 97 5.85 -18.92 -0.42
C LEU A 97 7.19 -19.67 -0.32
N ALA A 98 7.25 -20.75 0.48
CA ALA A 98 8.45 -21.56 0.64
C ALA A 98 8.84 -22.31 -0.64
N HIS A 99 7.89 -22.62 -1.52
CA HIS A 99 8.13 -23.33 -2.78
C HIS A 99 8.18 -22.42 -4.00
N THR A 100 7.94 -21.13 -3.84
CA THR A 100 8.05 -20.13 -4.90
C THR A 100 9.15 -19.13 -4.53
N PRO A 101 10.42 -19.37 -4.86
CA PRO A 101 11.50 -18.46 -4.52
C PRO A 101 11.31 -17.12 -5.25
N ILE A 102 11.64 -16.03 -4.55
CA ILE A 102 11.74 -14.70 -5.15
C ILE A 102 12.91 -14.73 -6.14
N SER A 103 12.61 -14.76 -7.45
CA SER A 103 13.61 -14.87 -8.52
C SER A 103 13.29 -13.90 -9.66
N ILE A 104 14.34 -13.23 -10.14
CA ILE A 104 14.30 -12.32 -11.29
C ILE A 104 13.87 -13.06 -12.56
N GLU A 105 14.16 -14.36 -12.65
CA GLU A 105 13.87 -15.23 -13.79
C GLU A 105 12.36 -15.38 -14.03
N HIS A 106 11.56 -15.20 -12.99
CA HIS A 106 10.10 -15.29 -13.05
C HIS A 106 9.44 -13.90 -13.16
N ALA A 107 10.19 -12.90 -13.65
CA ALA A 107 9.75 -11.51 -13.74
C ALA A 107 9.21 -10.95 -12.41
N ASP A 108 9.79 -11.39 -11.29
CA ASP A 108 9.41 -10.90 -9.97
C ASP A 108 9.92 -9.46 -9.79
N MET A 109 9.03 -8.58 -9.32
CA MET A 109 9.33 -7.19 -8.98
C MET A 109 10.06 -7.02 -7.65
N LEU A 110 9.93 -8.00 -6.76
CA LEU A 110 10.46 -7.95 -5.40
C LEU A 110 11.99 -7.82 -5.34
N PRO A 111 12.80 -8.48 -6.18
CA PRO A 111 14.24 -8.24 -6.25
C PRO A 111 14.61 -6.77 -6.50
N VAL A 112 13.90 -6.08 -7.39
CA VAL A 112 14.13 -4.66 -7.68
C VAL A 112 13.81 -3.82 -6.45
N ILE A 113 12.64 -4.04 -5.84
CA ILE A 113 12.21 -3.36 -4.60
C ILE A 113 13.24 -3.54 -3.49
N ARG A 114 13.74 -4.76 -3.30
CA ARG A 114 14.78 -5.06 -2.30
C ARG A 114 16.04 -4.22 -2.50
N VAL A 115 16.51 -4.09 -3.74
CA VAL A 115 17.68 -3.25 -4.04
C VAL A 115 17.38 -1.77 -3.77
N MET A 116 16.18 -1.30 -4.09
CA MET A 116 15.76 0.08 -3.79
C MET A 116 15.75 0.35 -2.27
N ASP A 117 15.18 -0.56 -1.47
CA ASP A 117 15.19 -0.51 0.00
C ASP A 117 16.63 -0.50 0.54
N GLN A 118 17.49 -1.40 0.03
CA GLN A 118 18.88 -1.49 0.44
C GLN A 118 19.66 -0.20 0.16
N ARG A 119 19.53 0.36 -1.05
CA ARG A 119 20.14 1.64 -1.41
C ARG A 119 19.68 2.75 -0.48
N PHE A 120 18.39 2.81 -0.18
CA PHE A 120 17.84 3.83 0.71
C PHE A 120 18.39 3.70 2.14
N MET A 121 18.38 2.49 2.70
CA MET A 121 18.93 2.21 4.04
C MET A 121 20.44 2.44 4.13
N ALA A 122 21.17 2.25 3.03
CA ALA A 122 22.59 2.54 2.92
C ALA A 122 22.90 4.05 2.73
N GLY A 123 21.89 4.93 2.72
CA GLY A 123 22.07 6.37 2.53
C GLY A 123 22.23 6.80 1.07
N GLN A 124 22.09 5.89 0.10
CA GLN A 124 22.26 6.16 -1.34
C GLN A 124 20.96 6.73 -1.96
N TRP A 125 20.38 7.75 -1.34
CA TRP A 125 19.03 8.24 -1.65
C TRP A 125 18.85 8.70 -3.10
N GLN A 126 19.90 9.28 -3.69
CA GLN A 126 19.90 9.73 -5.09
C GLN A 126 19.95 8.57 -6.10
N GLN A 127 20.30 7.37 -5.66
CA GLN A 127 20.53 6.20 -6.51
C GLN A 127 19.42 5.16 -6.40
N VAL A 128 18.42 5.38 -5.53
CA VAL A 128 17.31 4.44 -5.30
C VAL A 128 16.65 4.03 -6.62
N TYR A 129 16.45 4.96 -7.55
CA TYR A 129 15.82 4.73 -8.84
C TYR A 129 16.80 4.51 -10.00
N ASN A 130 18.10 4.38 -9.74
CA ASN A 130 19.07 4.12 -10.80
C ASN A 130 18.88 2.71 -11.36
N PRO A 131 19.24 2.47 -12.64
CA PRO A 131 19.43 1.15 -13.22
C PRO A 131 20.11 0.15 -12.27
N ILE A 132 19.67 -1.11 -12.32
CA ILE A 132 20.27 -2.23 -11.58
C ILE A 132 20.83 -3.19 -12.61
N SER A 133 22.15 -3.17 -12.82
CA SER A 133 22.84 -3.93 -13.88
C SER A 133 22.51 -5.41 -13.87
N GLU A 134 22.35 -5.98 -12.68
CA GLU A 134 22.14 -7.39 -12.42
C GLU A 134 20.71 -7.84 -12.74
N ILE A 135 19.76 -6.90 -12.83
CA ILE A 135 18.34 -7.19 -13.00
C ILE A 135 17.86 -6.67 -14.37
N TRP A 136 17.31 -7.58 -15.18
CA TRP A 136 16.70 -7.25 -16.47
C TRP A 136 17.57 -6.35 -17.37
N ASN A 137 18.88 -6.61 -17.42
CA ASN A 137 19.86 -5.86 -18.22
C ASN A 137 19.94 -4.36 -17.89
N GLY A 138 19.83 -3.97 -16.61
CA GLY A 138 19.98 -2.57 -16.23
C GLY A 138 18.75 -1.72 -16.52
N VAL A 139 17.57 -2.32 -16.59
CA VAL A 139 16.33 -1.54 -16.73
C VAL A 139 16.11 -0.68 -15.50
N GLN A 140 15.69 0.57 -15.72
CA GLN A 140 15.35 1.48 -14.65
C GLN A 140 14.09 0.99 -13.90
N PRO A 141 14.06 1.00 -12.56
CA PRO A 141 12.86 0.69 -11.81
C PRO A 141 11.66 1.54 -12.25
N VAL A 142 10.54 0.89 -12.58
CA VAL A 142 9.32 1.54 -13.09
C VAL A 142 8.29 1.88 -12.00
N TYR A 143 8.68 1.79 -10.73
CA TYR A 143 7.77 2.01 -9.60
C TYR A 143 7.57 3.49 -9.31
N LEU A 144 6.39 3.82 -8.78
CA LEU A 144 6.09 5.17 -8.33
C LEU A 144 7.03 5.58 -7.16
N PRO A 145 7.24 6.90 -6.99
CA PRO A 145 7.86 7.45 -5.78
C PRO A 145 7.31 6.79 -4.53
N ALA A 146 8.19 6.35 -3.63
CA ALA A 146 7.84 5.78 -2.33
C ALA A 146 7.11 4.42 -2.30
N MET A 147 6.75 3.82 -3.44
CA MET A 147 5.96 2.57 -3.45
C MET A 147 6.68 1.37 -2.82
N TRP A 148 8.01 1.39 -2.82
CA TRP A 148 8.88 0.37 -2.24
C TRP A 148 9.02 0.51 -0.70
N MET A 149 8.78 1.70 -0.12
CA MET A 149 9.06 1.94 1.31
C MET A 149 8.37 1.00 2.31
N PRO A 150 7.13 0.51 2.09
CA PRO A 150 6.53 -0.48 3.00
C PRO A 150 7.36 -1.77 3.13
N PHE A 151 8.21 -2.08 2.15
CA PHE A 151 9.08 -3.24 2.14
C PHE A 151 10.44 -3.00 2.82
N MET A 152 10.71 -1.81 3.36
CA MET A 152 11.93 -1.57 4.13
C MET A 152 12.03 -2.50 5.36
N LEU A 153 10.92 -2.72 6.07
CA LEU A 153 10.89 -3.56 7.26
C LEU A 153 11.31 -5.02 6.99
N PRO A 154 10.73 -5.75 6.01
CA PRO A 154 11.17 -7.10 5.70
C PRO A 154 12.62 -7.17 5.23
N VAL A 155 13.10 -6.15 4.51
CA VAL A 155 14.51 -6.11 4.10
C VAL A 155 15.42 -5.90 5.31
N GLN A 156 15.08 -5.00 6.24
CA GLN A 156 15.87 -4.74 7.46
C GLN A 156 15.94 -5.97 8.38
N PHE A 157 14.83 -6.69 8.55
CA PHE A 157 14.73 -7.84 9.44
C PHE A 157 14.96 -9.18 8.74
N ASN A 158 15.32 -9.18 7.45
CA ASN A 158 15.58 -10.37 6.63
C ASN A 158 14.43 -11.40 6.62
N PHE A 159 13.17 -10.94 6.62
CA PHE A 159 12.03 -11.83 6.39
C PHE A 159 11.43 -11.64 5.00
N ASP A 160 10.58 -12.58 4.60
CA ASP A 160 9.99 -12.58 3.26
C ASP A 160 9.07 -11.37 3.05
N MET A 161 9.39 -10.56 2.04
CA MET A 161 8.74 -9.28 1.77
C MET A 161 7.27 -9.45 1.35
N ARG A 162 6.88 -10.65 0.88
CA ARG A 162 5.50 -10.98 0.49
C ARG A 162 4.53 -10.95 1.67
N TRP A 163 5.04 -11.09 2.90
CA TRP A 163 4.23 -10.96 4.11
C TRP A 163 3.69 -9.54 4.31
N ILE A 164 4.35 -8.51 3.78
CA ILE A 164 3.85 -7.12 3.86
C ILE A 164 2.54 -6.97 3.09
N THR A 165 2.44 -7.60 1.91
CA THR A 165 1.20 -7.58 1.11
C THR A 165 0.07 -8.29 1.85
N LEU A 166 0.34 -9.45 2.46
CA LEU A 166 -0.67 -10.17 3.24
C LEU A 166 -1.13 -9.35 4.46
N ALA A 167 -0.20 -8.73 5.18
CA ALA A 167 -0.52 -7.84 6.29
C ALA A 167 -1.37 -6.65 5.85
N GLY A 168 -1.06 -6.06 4.69
CA GLY A 168 -1.86 -4.97 4.11
C GLY A 168 -3.32 -5.38 3.85
N ILE A 169 -3.54 -6.59 3.32
CA ILE A 169 -4.90 -7.13 3.10
C ILE A 169 -5.62 -7.34 4.43
N LEU A 170 -4.96 -7.97 5.40
CA LEU A 170 -5.55 -8.27 6.71
C LEU A 170 -5.89 -7.02 7.52
N CYS A 171 -5.10 -5.95 7.40
CA CYS A 171 -5.39 -4.67 8.04
C CYS A 171 -6.50 -3.86 7.35
N ALA A 172 -6.81 -4.16 6.09
CA ALA A 172 -7.85 -3.48 5.33
C ALA A 172 -9.25 -4.09 5.52
N THR A 173 -9.31 -5.35 6.00
CA THR A 173 -10.54 -6.08 6.36
C THR A 173 -10.95 -5.83 7.80
#